data_AF-A0A6B3F4P8-F1
#
_entry.id   AF-A0A6B3F4P8-F1
#
_cell.length_a   1.000
_cell.length_b   1.000
_cell.length_c   1.000
_cell.angle_alpha   90.00
_cell.angle_beta   90.00
_cell.angle_gamma   90.00
#
_symmetry.space_group_name_H-M   'P 1'
#
loop_
_entity.id
_entity.type
_entity.pdbx_description
1 polymer ?
#
loop_
_entity_poly.entity_id
_entity_poly.type
_entity_poly.pdbx_seq_one_letter_code
_entity_poly.pdbx_strand_id
1 'polypeptide(L)'
;VHAANSLPFEGNHAKVVYHKDGISTHCFRSAKNNGGDEPPENHKGTWQRPPVVGWDGYPPGIREKLTAADFGSATLGIRDDTFGSHLEKAKPAGIAFDPYA
;
A
#
# COMPACT_ATOMS: atom_id res chain seq x y z
N VAL A 1 -2.64 10.89 4.31
CA VAL A 1 -2.57 11.21 2.85
C VAL A 1 -1.28 11.97 2.60
N HIS A 2 -0.48 11.55 1.61
CA HIS A 2 0.82 12.14 1.31
C HIS A 2 0.89 12.56 -0.16
N ALA A 3 1.40 13.76 -0.44
CA ALA A 3 1.79 14.14 -1.79
C ALA A 3 3.12 13.46 -2.15
N ALA A 4 3.36 13.18 -3.44
CA ALA A 4 4.56 12.47 -3.88
C ALA A 4 5.85 13.17 -3.41
N ASN A 5 5.92 14.51 -3.51
CA ASN A 5 7.08 15.28 -3.08
C ASN A 5 7.35 15.27 -1.56
N SER A 6 6.46 14.70 -0.74
CA SER A 6 6.63 14.57 0.70
C SER A 6 7.20 13.21 1.12
N LEU A 7 7.30 12.26 0.18
CA LEU A 7 7.79 10.92 0.44
C LEU A 7 9.26 10.77 0.03
N PRO A 8 10.04 9.96 0.77
CA PRO A 8 11.36 9.55 0.31
C PRO A 8 11.25 8.51 -0.80
N PHE A 9 12.12 8.61 -1.81
CA PHE A 9 12.18 7.70 -2.96
C PHE A 9 13.57 7.10 -3.15
N GLU A 10 13.60 5.91 -3.74
CA GLU A 10 14.77 5.36 -4.43
C GLU A 10 14.43 5.21 -5.92
N GLY A 11 14.93 6.12 -6.75
CA GLY A 11 14.47 6.24 -8.13
C GLY A 11 12.95 6.49 -8.19
N ASN A 12 12.21 5.57 -8.82
CA ASN A 12 10.76 5.64 -8.92
C ASN A 12 10.02 4.84 -7.82
N HIS A 13 10.73 4.37 -6.78
CA HIS A 13 10.15 3.58 -5.70
C HIS A 13 9.99 4.41 -4.44
N ALA A 14 8.75 4.71 -4.04
CA ALA A 14 8.47 5.32 -2.75
C ALA A 14 8.87 4.36 -1.62
N LYS A 15 9.53 4.87 -0.57
CA LYS A 15 9.91 4.08 0.61
C LYS A 15 8.78 4.08 1.63
N VAL A 16 8.18 2.92 1.83
CA VAL A 16 7.03 2.68 2.73
C VAL A 16 7.39 1.63 3.78
N VAL A 17 7.01 1.87 5.02
CA VAL A 17 7.28 0.97 6.16
C VAL A 17 5.98 0.32 6.61
N TYR A 18 5.99 -1.00 6.74
CA TYR A 18 4.97 -1.76 7.47
C TYR A 18 5.32 -1.74 8.96
N HIS A 19 4.52 -1.05 9.76
CA HIS A 19 4.81 -0.68 11.14
C HIS A 19 3.74 -1.25 12.07
N LYS A 20 4.17 -1.76 13.23
CA LYS A 20 3.25 -2.11 14.31
C LYS A 20 2.94 -0.87 15.13
N ASP A 21 1.68 -0.43 15.12
CA ASP A 21 1.25 0.79 15.80
C ASP A 21 1.10 0.56 17.31
N GLY A 22 2.23 0.65 18.02
CA GLY A 22 2.31 0.38 19.46
C GLY A 22 1.85 -1.04 19.81
N ILE A 23 0.82 -1.14 20.67
CA ILE A 23 0.21 -2.43 21.05
C ILE A 23 -0.91 -2.88 20.11
N SER A 24 -1.21 -2.11 19.05
CA SER A 24 -2.35 -2.28 18.15
C SER A 24 -2.03 -3.15 16.92
N THR A 25 -2.85 -3.00 15.87
CA THR A 25 -2.68 -3.56 14.54
C THR A 25 -1.50 -2.92 13.80
N HIS A 26 -1.14 -3.49 12.65
CA HIS A 26 -0.12 -2.91 11.79
C HIS A 26 -0.71 -1.90 10.82
N CYS A 27 0.09 -0.90 10.44
CA CYS A 27 -0.25 0.10 9.46
C CYS A 27 0.94 0.37 8.53
N PHE A 28 0.66 0.99 7.38
CA PHE A 28 1.71 1.55 6.52
C PHE A 28 1.97 3.00 6.90
N ARG A 29 3.24 3.40 6.90
CA ARG A 29 3.67 4.79 7.01
C ARG A 29 4.74 5.10 5.97
N SER A 30 4.92 6.39 5.68
CA SER A 30 6.11 6.83 4.94
C SER A 30 7.37 6.49 5.73
N ALA A 31 8.45 6.18 5.03
CA ALA A 31 9.77 6.18 5.66
C ALA A 31 10.14 7.60 6.14
N LYS A 32 10.99 7.71 7.14
CA LYS A 32 11.42 8.98 7.71
C LYS A 32 12.38 9.69 6.74
N ASN A 33 12.10 10.95 6.43
CA ASN A 33 12.95 11.77 5.55
C ASN A 33 14.34 12.09 6.15
N ASN A 34 14.54 11.86 7.45
CA ASN A 34 15.81 12.12 8.15
C ASN A 34 16.76 10.90 8.19
N GLY A 35 16.48 9.84 7.42
CA GLY A 35 17.30 8.63 7.39
C GLY A 35 17.08 7.68 8.57
N GLY A 36 16.14 7.95 9.47
CA GLY A 36 15.89 7.11 10.65
C GLY A 36 15.20 5.76 10.40
N ASP A 37 15.14 5.30 9.15
CA ASP A 37 14.71 3.96 8.73
C ASP A 37 15.79 3.27 7.88
N GLU A 38 17.06 3.69 8.06
CA GLU A 38 18.23 3.09 7.42
C GLU A 38 19.16 2.49 8.49
N PRO A 39 19.36 1.16 8.53
CA PRO A 39 18.73 0.17 7.65
C PRO A 39 17.25 -0.08 8.01
N PRO A 40 16.44 -0.66 7.10
CA PRO A 40 15.07 -1.06 7.39
C PRO A 40 14.97 -2.09 8.52
N GLU A 41 14.01 -1.92 9.44
CA GLU A 41 13.84 -2.74 10.66
C GLU A 41 13.28 -4.16 10.42
N ASN A 42 13.25 -4.64 9.17
CA ASN A 42 12.80 -6.00 8.88
C ASN A 42 13.92 -7.03 9.09
N HIS A 43 13.56 -8.32 9.15
CA HIS A 43 14.49 -9.43 9.36
C HIS A 43 15.69 -9.45 8.40
N LYS A 44 15.55 -8.91 7.19
CA LYS A 44 16.61 -8.88 6.17
C LYS A 44 17.43 -7.58 6.17
N GLY A 45 17.10 -6.59 7.00
CA GLY A 45 17.83 -5.31 7.07
C GLY A 45 17.86 -4.53 5.77
N THR A 46 16.93 -4.78 4.83
CA THR A 46 16.99 -4.27 3.45
C THR A 46 15.61 -3.90 2.92
N TRP A 47 15.56 -2.92 2.01
CA TRP A 47 14.33 -2.55 1.32
C TRP A 47 13.87 -3.71 0.41
N GLN A 48 12.60 -4.11 0.54
CA GLN A 48 12.07 -5.26 -0.17
C GLN A 48 11.33 -4.85 -1.45
N ARG A 49 11.55 -5.62 -2.52
CA ARG A 49 10.84 -5.48 -3.80
C ARG A 49 10.32 -6.86 -4.25
N PRO A 50 9.23 -7.35 -3.62
CA PRO A 50 8.67 -8.64 -4.01
C PRO A 50 8.12 -8.59 -5.45
N PRO A 51 8.02 -9.75 -6.13
CA PRO A 51 7.30 -9.84 -7.40
C PRO A 51 5.85 -9.34 -7.25
N VAL A 52 5.36 -8.61 -8.26
CA VAL A 52 4.02 -8.03 -8.27
C VAL A 52 3.20 -8.71 -9.37
N VAL A 53 1.98 -9.11 -9.03
CA VAL A 53 0.96 -9.55 -9.98
C VAL A 53 -0.02 -8.40 -10.16
N GLY A 54 -0.14 -7.88 -11.39
CA GLY A 54 -1.14 -6.86 -11.71
C GLY A 54 -2.57 -7.42 -11.61
N TRP A 55 -3.56 -6.55 -11.47
CA TRP A 55 -4.97 -6.95 -11.31
C TRP A 55 -5.49 -7.87 -12.42
N ASP A 56 -5.03 -7.66 -13.66
CA ASP A 56 -5.38 -8.49 -14.82
C ASP A 56 -4.34 -9.59 -15.11
N GLY A 57 -3.32 -9.74 -14.25
CA GLY A 57 -2.25 -10.72 -14.38
C GLY A 57 -2.49 -12.03 -13.61
N TYR A 58 -3.62 -12.18 -12.93
CA TYR A 58 -3.94 -13.41 -12.21
C TYR A 58 -4.29 -14.54 -13.18
N PRO A 59 -3.87 -15.79 -12.90
CA PRO A 59 -4.37 -16.95 -13.61
C PRO A 59 -5.90 -17.09 -13.47
N PRO A 60 -6.59 -17.74 -14.42
CA PRO A 60 -8.03 -17.95 -14.35
C PRO A 60 -8.47 -18.55 -13.02
N GLY A 61 -9.51 -17.98 -12.39
CA GLY A 61 -10.09 -18.47 -11.14
C GLY A 61 -9.35 -18.04 -9.87
N ILE A 62 -8.15 -17.44 -9.96
CA ILE A 62 -7.39 -17.01 -8.77
C ILE A 62 -7.89 -15.67 -8.24
N ARG A 63 -8.18 -14.71 -9.13
CA ARG A 63 -8.69 -13.40 -8.72
C ARG A 63 -10.03 -13.54 -8.02
N GLU A 64 -10.93 -14.36 -8.54
CA GLU A 64 -12.26 -14.62 -8.00
C GLU A 64 -12.17 -15.24 -6.60
N LYS A 65 -11.25 -16.19 -6.40
CA LYS A 65 -11.00 -16.78 -5.08
C LYS A 65 -10.45 -15.76 -4.09
N LEU A 66 -9.51 -14.92 -4.53
CA LEU A 66 -8.90 -13.88 -3.70
C LEU A 66 -9.94 -12.85 -3.25
N THR A 67 -10.79 -12.37 -4.16
CA THR A 67 -11.76 -11.31 -3.87
C THR A 67 -12.98 -11.80 -3.10
N ALA A 68 -13.34 -13.08 -3.21
CA ALA A 68 -14.45 -13.71 -2.48
C ALA A 68 -14.06 -14.24 -1.09
N ALA A 69 -12.77 -14.25 -0.74
CA ALA A 69 -12.31 -14.78 0.54
C ALA A 69 -12.78 -13.92 1.72
N ASP A 70 -13.06 -14.59 2.84
CA ASP A 70 -13.27 -13.94 4.14
C ASP A 70 -11.92 -13.71 4.82
N PHE A 71 -11.58 -12.44 5.04
CA PHE A 71 -10.34 -12.01 5.70
C PHE A 71 -10.54 -11.68 7.19
N GLY A 72 -11.68 -12.06 7.77
CA GLY A 72 -12.06 -11.74 9.14
C GLY A 72 -12.15 -10.22 9.34
N SER A 73 -11.34 -9.68 10.24
CA SER A 73 -11.33 -8.23 10.51
C SER A 73 -10.55 -7.40 9.48
N ALA A 74 -9.87 -8.02 8.51
CA ALA A 74 -9.15 -7.31 7.46
C ALA A 74 -10.03 -7.10 6.22
N THR A 75 -9.69 -6.07 5.42
CA THR A 75 -10.38 -5.74 4.18
C THR A 75 -9.39 -5.76 3.02
N LEU A 76 -9.70 -6.53 1.96
CA LEU A 76 -8.95 -6.49 0.71
C LEU A 76 -9.30 -5.23 -0.07
N GLY A 77 -8.48 -4.19 0.06
CA GLY A 77 -8.77 -2.84 -0.45
C GLY A 77 -8.71 -2.64 -1.97
N ILE A 78 -8.47 -3.69 -2.75
CA ILE A 78 -8.40 -3.66 -4.22
C ILE A 78 -9.61 -4.34 -4.87
N ARG A 79 -10.65 -4.66 -4.10
CA ARG A 79 -11.91 -5.22 -4.62
C ARG A 79 -12.79 -4.11 -5.16
N ASP A 80 -13.61 -4.41 -6.17
CA ASP A 80 -14.46 -3.45 -6.88
C ASP A 80 -15.32 -2.59 -5.94
N ASP A 81 -15.87 -3.16 -4.87
CA ASP A 81 -16.72 -2.48 -3.88
C ASP A 81 -15.95 -1.61 -2.86
N THR A 82 -14.62 -1.76 -2.75
CA THR A 82 -13.79 -1.04 -1.76
C THR A 82 -12.82 -0.05 -2.41
N PHE A 83 -12.36 -0.37 -3.64
CA PHE A 83 -11.26 0.32 -4.30
C PHE A 83 -11.54 1.82 -4.51
N GLY A 84 -12.72 2.18 -5.02
CA GLY A 84 -13.10 3.59 -5.22
C GLY A 84 -13.03 4.42 -3.92
N SER A 85 -13.57 3.88 -2.82
CA SER A 85 -13.53 4.58 -1.52
C SER A 85 -12.11 4.71 -0.95
N HIS A 86 -11.24 3.73 -1.23
CA HIS A 86 -9.84 3.78 -0.82
C HIS A 86 -9.05 4.79 -1.64
N LEU A 87 -9.31 4.87 -2.95
CA LEU A 87 -8.73 5.88 -3.82
C LEU A 87 -9.14 7.29 -3.38
N GLU A 88 -10.41 7.50 -3.07
CA GLU A 88 -10.90 8.79 -2.53
C GLU A 88 -10.17 9.18 -1.24
N LYS A 89 -10.07 8.25 -0.28
CA LYS A 89 -9.36 8.48 0.99
C LYS A 89 -7.85 8.68 0.82
N ALA A 90 -7.24 8.09 -0.21
CA ALA A 90 -5.81 8.19 -0.47
C ALA A 90 -5.42 9.41 -1.32
N LYS A 91 -6.37 10.01 -2.03
CA LYS A 91 -6.15 11.13 -2.94
C LYS A 91 -5.66 12.39 -2.19
N PRO A 92 -4.45 12.91 -2.48
CA PRO A 92 -4.03 14.21 -1.96
C PRO A 92 -4.78 15.35 -2.64
N ALA A 93 -4.87 16.49 -1.94
CA ALA A 93 -5.48 17.70 -2.48
C ALA A 93 -4.74 18.18 -3.76
N GLY A 94 -5.47 18.86 -4.65
CA GLY A 94 -4.89 19.49 -5.84
C GLY A 94 -4.71 18.57 -7.06
N ILE A 95 -5.25 17.35 -7.05
CA ILE A 95 -5.23 16.44 -8.21
C ILE A 95 -6.62 16.35 -8.87
N ALA A 96 -6.66 16.55 -10.19
CA ALA A 96 -7.82 16.27 -11.03
C ALA A 96 -7.92 14.76 -11.31
N PHE A 97 -8.56 14.04 -10.39
CA PHE A 97 -8.77 12.59 -10.44
C PHE A 97 -10.12 12.25 -9.81
N ASP A 98 -10.94 11.49 -10.52
CA ASP A 98 -12.21 10.95 -10.02
C ASP A 98 -12.03 9.45 -9.70
N PRO A 99 -12.11 9.04 -8.43
CA PRO A 99 -11.95 7.64 -8.03
C PRO A 99 -13.12 6.73 -8.42
N TYR A 100 -14.21 7.27 -8.98
CA TYR A 100 -15.42 6.55 -9.36
C TYR A 100 -15.78 6.67 -10.85
N ALA A 101 -14.86 7.19 -11.67
CA ALA A 101 -15.06 7.36 -13.12
C ALA A 101 -15.13 6.03 -13.89
#